data_AF-B7C7Q0-F1
#
_entry.id   AF-B7C7Q0-F1
#
_cell.length_a   1.000
_cell.length_b   1.000
_cell.length_c   1.000
_cell.angle_alpha   90.00
_cell.angle_beta   90.00
_cell.angle_gamma   90.00
#
_symmetry.space_group_name_H-M   'P 1'
#
loop_
_entity.id
_entity.type
_entity.pdbx_description
1 polymer ?
#
loop_
_entity_poly.entity_id
_entity_poly.type
_entity_poly.pdbx_seq_one_letter_code
_entity_poly.pdbx_strand_id
1 'polypeptide(L)'
;MNAYHVVKTSTGTIPDYVLNPDMEMPEVDVDGISCIGTLEIPRLDLNFCVTSTFSDENMKQLPCRYYGSIYKNNMVIVAHNYWFHFGRLNTLKSGDEIIFTDASGNCFKYSVDAMDVVSPESVAEVTNGKWPLTLVTCTLDSQNRIVVRCKRQVKKGEFYNYDF
;
A
#
# COMPACT_ATOMS: atom_id res chain seq x y z
N MET A 1 34.66 17.16 -35.33
CA MET A 1 33.25 16.71 -35.42
C MET A 1 32.77 16.41 -34.01
N ASN A 2 31.58 16.92 -33.69
CA ASN A 2 31.09 17.16 -32.33
C ASN A 2 31.08 15.94 -31.42
N ALA A 3 31.54 16.19 -30.18
CA ALA A 3 31.37 15.33 -29.04
C ALA A 3 29.88 15.18 -28.72
N TYR A 4 29.35 13.97 -28.87
CA TYR A 4 28.14 13.60 -28.14
C TYR A 4 28.59 13.23 -26.74
N HIS A 5 28.63 14.23 -25.86
CA HIS A 5 28.53 13.98 -24.42
C HIS A 5 27.20 13.28 -24.20
N VAL A 6 27.25 11.95 -24.04
CA VAL A 6 26.13 11.22 -23.48
C VAL A 6 25.88 11.85 -22.13
N VAL A 7 24.71 12.49 -22.00
CA VAL A 7 24.21 13.01 -20.74
C VAL A 7 24.25 11.83 -19.77
N LYS A 8 25.12 11.90 -18.77
CA LYS A 8 25.06 11.02 -17.60
C LYS A 8 23.70 11.27 -16.98
N THR A 9 22.72 10.42 -17.27
CA THR A 9 21.50 10.35 -16.48
C THR A 9 21.93 9.99 -15.07
N SER A 10 21.63 10.89 -14.14
CA SER A 10 21.96 10.80 -12.72
C SER A 10 21.62 9.43 -12.15
N THR A 11 22.63 8.59 -11.98
CA THR A 11 22.63 7.58 -10.93
C THR A 11 22.70 8.31 -9.59
N GLY A 12 21.80 7.99 -8.65
CA GLY A 12 22.23 7.87 -7.26
C GLY A 12 21.77 8.95 -6.28
N THR A 13 20.47 8.97 -5.97
CA THR A 13 20.08 9.20 -4.58
C THR A 13 19.31 7.96 -4.15
N ILE A 14 19.83 7.23 -3.15
CA ILE A 14 19.09 6.16 -2.47
C ILE A 14 17.86 6.84 -1.84
N PRO A 15 16.63 6.35 -2.05
CA PRO A 15 15.46 6.94 -1.40
C PRO A 15 15.60 6.93 0.12
N ASP A 16 15.16 7.99 0.80
CA ASP A 16 15.33 8.13 2.25
C ASP A 16 14.74 6.96 3.04
N TYR A 17 13.61 6.41 2.58
CA TYR A 17 12.97 5.25 3.22
C TYR A 17 13.80 3.96 3.16
N VAL A 18 14.77 3.88 2.25
CA VAL A 18 15.72 2.75 2.18
C VAL A 18 16.84 2.95 3.20
N LEU A 19 17.30 4.20 3.40
CA LEU A 19 18.32 4.53 4.39
C LEU A 19 17.78 4.53 5.82
N ASN A 20 16.53 4.97 6.00
CA ASN A 20 15.84 5.03 7.28
C ASN A 20 14.40 4.48 7.14
N PRO A 21 14.21 3.15 7.15
CA PRO A 21 12.87 2.54 7.10
C PRO A 21 11.99 2.88 8.30
N ASP A 22 12.57 3.39 9.39
CA ASP A 22 11.86 3.83 10.60
C ASP A 22 11.32 5.26 10.52
N MET A 23 11.60 5.99 9.44
CA MET A 23 11.03 7.32 9.24
C MET A 23 9.50 7.28 9.14
N GLU A 24 8.87 8.38 9.56
CA GLU A 24 7.45 8.59 9.30
C GLU A 24 7.19 8.69 7.81
N MET A 25 6.02 8.19 7.39
CA MET A 25 5.57 8.35 6.02
C MET A 25 5.22 9.83 5.77
N PRO A 26 5.57 10.39 4.60
CA PRO A 26 5.21 11.75 4.25
C PRO A 26 3.69 11.87 4.18
N GLU A 27 3.17 13.03 4.57
CA GLU A 27 1.74 13.31 4.57
C GLU A 27 1.41 14.52 3.68
N VAL A 28 0.25 14.48 3.03
CA VAL A 28 -0.32 15.58 2.25
C VAL A 28 -1.77 15.81 2.67
N ASP A 29 -2.17 17.07 2.80
CA ASP A 29 -3.56 17.44 3.07
C ASP A 29 -4.40 17.32 1.78
N VAL A 30 -5.49 16.56 1.86
CA VAL A 30 -6.49 16.43 0.80
C VAL A 30 -7.85 16.75 1.40
N ASP A 31 -8.35 17.94 1.11
CA ASP A 31 -9.62 18.47 1.62
C ASP A 31 -9.74 18.44 3.15
N GLY A 32 -8.65 18.76 3.86
CA GLY A 32 -8.60 18.73 5.33
C GLY A 32 -8.35 17.34 5.93
N ILE A 33 -8.08 16.33 5.11
CA ILE A 33 -7.74 14.97 5.54
C ILE A 33 -6.27 14.71 5.25
N SER A 34 -5.52 14.33 6.28
CA SER A 34 -4.11 13.98 6.11
C SER A 34 -3.95 12.59 5.50
N CYS A 35 -3.25 12.51 4.37
CA CYS A 35 -3.01 11.29 3.61
C CYS A 35 -1.54 10.97 3.44
N ILE A 36 -1.21 9.68 3.47
CA ILE A 36 0.16 9.17 3.28
C ILE A 36 0.50 8.78 1.85
N GLY A 37 -0.48 8.82 0.95
CA GLY A 37 -0.32 8.41 -0.43
C GLY A 37 -1.61 7.95 -1.09
N THR A 38 -1.47 7.33 -2.24
CA THR A 38 -2.55 6.85 -3.10
C THR A 38 -2.47 5.34 -3.25
N LEU A 39 -3.60 4.65 -3.09
CA LEU A 39 -3.78 3.23 -3.38
C LEU A 39 -4.56 3.06 -4.68
N GLU A 40 -3.99 2.32 -5.61
CA GLU A 40 -4.60 1.96 -6.89
C GLU A 40 -4.80 0.45 -6.97
N ILE A 41 -6.00 0.04 -7.37
CA ILE A 41 -6.36 -1.35 -7.66
C ILE A 41 -6.97 -1.40 -9.06
N PRO A 42 -6.14 -1.50 -10.12
CA PRO A 42 -6.61 -1.35 -11.51
C PRO A 42 -7.72 -2.33 -11.88
N ARG A 43 -7.66 -3.57 -11.37
CA ARG A 43 -8.68 -4.60 -11.62
C ARG A 43 -10.08 -4.20 -11.16
N LEU A 44 -10.15 -3.33 -10.15
CA LEU A 44 -11.40 -2.86 -9.56
C LEU A 44 -11.76 -1.42 -9.98
N ASP A 45 -10.93 -0.76 -10.78
CA ASP A 45 -11.08 0.66 -11.12
C ASP A 45 -11.19 1.53 -9.85
N LEU A 46 -10.27 1.31 -8.91
CA LEU A 46 -10.18 2.03 -7.64
C LEU A 46 -8.88 2.83 -7.60
N ASN A 47 -8.98 4.10 -7.20
CA ASN A 47 -7.86 5.00 -6.98
C ASN A 47 -8.23 5.98 -5.86
N PHE A 48 -7.64 5.83 -4.68
CA PHE A 48 -7.97 6.66 -3.52
C PHE A 48 -6.75 7.09 -2.74
N CYS A 49 -6.88 8.25 -2.11
CA CYS A 49 -6.02 8.65 -1.00
C CYS A 49 -6.14 7.64 0.15
N VAL A 50 -5.03 7.36 0.83
CA VAL A 50 -4.99 6.57 2.06
C VAL A 50 -4.67 7.51 3.21
N THR A 51 -5.54 7.57 4.21
CA THR A 51 -5.33 8.47 5.35
C THR A 51 -4.15 8.03 6.19
N SER A 52 -3.47 9.00 6.82
CA SER A 52 -2.29 8.74 7.64
C SER A 52 -2.60 7.93 8.89
N THR A 53 -3.81 8.09 9.42
CA THR A 53 -4.31 7.39 10.60
C THR A 53 -5.73 6.89 10.39
N PHE A 54 -6.06 5.82 11.10
CA PHE A 54 -7.42 5.32 11.22
C PHE A 54 -8.22 6.15 12.24
N SER A 55 -9.42 6.55 11.84
CA SER A 55 -10.48 7.05 12.72
C SER A 55 -11.84 6.67 12.12
N ASP A 56 -12.90 6.66 12.94
CA ASP A 56 -14.25 6.38 12.44
C ASP A 56 -14.73 7.44 11.41
N GLU A 57 -14.22 8.66 11.51
CA GLU A 57 -14.55 9.75 10.58
C GLU A 57 -13.80 9.60 9.24
N ASN A 58 -12.52 9.23 9.29
CA ASN A 58 -11.71 8.96 8.10
C ASN A 58 -12.24 7.75 7.34
N MET A 59 -12.56 6.67 8.06
CA MET A 59 -12.98 5.39 7.48
C MET A 59 -14.28 5.50 6.67
N LYS A 60 -15.17 6.42 7.06
CA LYS A 60 -16.40 6.75 6.30
C LYS A 60 -16.11 7.29 4.90
N GLN A 61 -14.96 7.94 4.72
CA GLN A 61 -14.63 8.71 3.53
C GLN A 61 -13.57 8.03 2.67
N LEU A 62 -12.53 7.45 3.30
CA LEU A 62 -11.33 6.98 2.62
C LEU A 62 -10.77 5.70 3.26
N PRO A 63 -10.02 4.88 2.50
CA PRO A 63 -9.15 3.86 3.08
C PRO A 63 -8.17 4.48 4.09
N CYS A 64 -7.95 3.78 5.20
CA CYS A 64 -7.11 4.25 6.29
C CYS A 64 -5.90 3.36 6.49
N ARG A 65 -4.74 3.96 6.79
CA ARG A 65 -3.64 3.20 7.39
C ARG A 65 -4.02 2.79 8.81
N TYR A 66 -4.11 1.49 9.03
CA TYR A 66 -4.44 0.90 10.33
C TYR A 66 -3.19 0.52 11.13
N TYR A 67 -2.16 0.01 10.46
CA TYR A 67 -0.94 -0.44 11.11
C TYR A 67 0.26 -0.35 10.17
N GLY A 68 1.44 -0.25 10.77
CA GLY A 68 2.72 -0.39 10.08
C GLY A 68 3.07 0.77 9.17
N SER A 69 4.00 0.50 8.24
CA SER A 69 4.46 1.44 7.22
C SER A 69 4.82 0.66 5.96
N ILE A 70 4.68 1.30 4.80
CA ILE A 70 5.09 0.70 3.53
C ILE A 70 6.61 0.49 3.48
N TYR A 71 7.37 1.29 4.23
CA TYR A 71 8.84 1.24 4.30
C TYR A 71 9.33 0.05 5.12
N LYS A 72 8.55 -0.39 6.11
CA LYS A 72 8.83 -1.55 6.95
C LYS A 72 8.26 -2.86 6.41
N ASN A 73 7.63 -2.84 5.24
CA ASN A 73 6.96 -4.00 4.64
C ASN A 73 5.97 -4.68 5.60
N ASN A 74 5.16 -3.91 6.30
CA ASN A 74 4.15 -4.44 7.22
C ASN A 74 2.86 -3.60 7.24
N MET A 75 2.57 -2.88 6.16
CA MET A 75 1.45 -1.93 6.15
C MET A 75 0.11 -2.65 6.05
N VAL A 76 -0.83 -2.23 6.89
CA VAL A 76 -2.22 -2.67 6.84
C VAL A 76 -3.11 -1.49 6.52
N ILE A 77 -3.91 -1.62 5.45
CA ILE A 77 -4.91 -0.64 5.04
C ILE A 77 -6.30 -1.24 5.26
N VAL A 78 -7.18 -0.48 5.90
CA VAL A 78 -8.58 -0.86 6.13
C VAL A 78 -9.49 0.08 5.34
N ALA A 79 -10.57 -0.44 4.75
CA ALA A 79 -11.66 0.39 4.23
C ALA A 79 -13.02 -0.32 4.40
N HIS A 80 -14.11 0.45 4.40
CA HIS A 80 -15.46 -0.12 4.44
C HIS A 80 -15.73 -1.03 3.24
N ASN A 81 -16.67 -1.98 3.44
CA ASN A 81 -17.13 -2.92 2.43
C ASN A 81 -18.18 -2.26 1.50
N TYR A 82 -17.86 -1.07 0.98
CA TYR A 82 -18.71 -0.33 0.04
C TYR A 82 -18.19 -0.52 -1.38
N TRP A 83 -19.08 -0.48 -2.38
CA TRP A 83 -18.72 -0.73 -3.78
C TRP A 83 -17.56 0.12 -4.31
N PHE A 84 -17.56 1.40 -3.92
CA PHE A 84 -16.51 2.37 -4.25
C PHE A 84 -15.37 2.42 -3.22
N HIS A 85 -15.34 1.51 -2.25
CA HIS A 85 -14.22 1.30 -1.33
C HIS A 85 -13.73 -0.14 -1.54
N PHE A 86 -13.62 -0.95 -0.49
CA PHE A 86 -13.12 -2.32 -0.55
C PHE A 86 -14.21 -3.37 -0.76
N GLY A 87 -15.41 -2.92 -1.16
CA GLY A 87 -16.60 -3.74 -1.45
C GLY A 87 -16.39 -4.93 -2.38
N ARG A 88 -15.34 -4.86 -3.20
CA ARG A 88 -15.04 -5.80 -4.28
C ARG A 88 -13.71 -6.52 -4.10
N LEU A 89 -13.07 -6.40 -2.93
CA LEU A 89 -11.79 -7.10 -2.67
C LEU A 89 -11.91 -8.61 -2.82
N ASN A 90 -13.06 -9.20 -2.49
CA ASN A 90 -13.33 -10.63 -2.69
C ASN A 90 -13.30 -11.10 -4.15
N THR A 91 -13.32 -10.17 -5.12
CA THR A 91 -13.25 -10.50 -6.55
C THR A 91 -11.83 -10.52 -7.09
N LEU A 92 -10.86 -10.07 -6.30
CA LEU A 92 -9.45 -10.11 -6.66
C LEU A 92 -8.93 -11.55 -6.71
N LYS A 93 -7.97 -11.80 -7.60
CA LYS A 93 -7.32 -13.08 -7.80
C LYS A 93 -5.82 -12.94 -7.57
N SER A 94 -5.16 -14.05 -7.24
CA SER A 94 -3.71 -14.09 -7.17
C SER A 94 -3.10 -13.56 -8.47
N GLY A 95 -2.12 -12.66 -8.34
CA GLY A 95 -1.49 -11.96 -9.46
C GLY A 95 -2.09 -10.60 -9.80
N ASP A 96 -3.30 -10.26 -9.34
CA ASP A 96 -3.87 -8.92 -9.59
C ASP A 96 -2.99 -7.82 -8.99
N GLU A 97 -2.76 -6.76 -9.75
CA GLU A 97 -1.86 -5.66 -9.38
C GLU A 97 -2.47 -4.76 -8.30
N ILE A 98 -1.64 -4.36 -7.34
CA ILE A 98 -1.93 -3.34 -6.34
C ILE A 98 -0.76 -2.37 -6.34
N ILE A 99 -1.03 -1.08 -6.45
CA ILE A 99 0.00 -0.03 -6.47
C ILE A 99 -0.27 0.92 -5.31
N PHE A 100 0.76 1.19 -4.52
CA PHE A 100 0.74 2.26 -3.54
C PHE A 100 1.78 3.31 -3.93
N THR A 101 1.41 4.57 -3.97
CA THR A 101 2.35 5.68 -4.22
C THR A 101 2.33 6.57 -2.99
N ASP A 102 3.46 6.72 -2.30
CA ASP A 102 3.50 7.58 -1.10
C ASP A 102 3.37 9.07 -1.46
N ALA A 103 3.15 9.93 -0.46
CA ALA A 103 2.98 11.37 -0.69
C ALA A 103 4.25 12.06 -1.23
N SER A 104 5.41 11.40 -1.22
CA SER A 104 6.65 11.87 -1.87
C SER A 104 6.80 11.36 -3.31
N GLY A 105 5.85 10.57 -3.82
CA GLY A 105 5.84 10.04 -5.18
C GLY A 105 6.61 8.73 -5.36
N ASN A 106 7.07 8.08 -4.28
CA ASN A 106 7.70 6.78 -4.39
C ASN A 106 6.65 5.71 -4.69
N CYS A 107 6.89 4.90 -5.73
CA CYS A 107 5.92 3.91 -6.20
C CYS A 107 6.26 2.50 -5.67
N PHE A 108 5.26 1.85 -5.08
CA PHE A 108 5.32 0.57 -4.40
C PHE A 108 4.36 -0.41 -5.10
N LYS A 109 4.90 -1.30 -5.95
CA LYS A 109 4.10 -2.29 -6.69
C LYS A 109 3.99 -3.62 -5.96
N TYR A 110 2.78 -4.18 -6.01
CA TYR A 110 2.44 -5.47 -5.41
C TYR A 110 1.56 -6.29 -6.34
N SER A 111 1.48 -7.58 -6.04
CA SER A 111 0.41 -8.43 -6.54
C SER A 111 -0.29 -9.10 -5.36
N VAL A 112 -1.58 -9.36 -5.53
CA VAL A 112 -2.31 -10.27 -4.63
C VAL A 112 -1.62 -11.62 -4.62
N ASP A 113 -1.36 -12.13 -3.43
CA ASP A 113 -0.78 -13.46 -3.21
C ASP A 113 -1.85 -14.43 -2.72
N ALA A 114 -2.54 -14.05 -1.65
CA ALA A 114 -3.58 -14.86 -1.00
C ALA A 114 -4.76 -14.00 -0.53
N MET A 115 -5.88 -14.66 -0.24
CA MET A 115 -7.06 -14.06 0.36
C MET A 115 -7.57 -14.96 1.48
N ASP A 116 -7.71 -14.38 2.67
CA ASP A 116 -8.17 -15.04 3.88
C ASP A 116 -9.52 -14.45 4.32
N VAL A 117 -10.28 -15.23 5.09
CA VAL A 117 -11.44 -14.75 5.85
C VAL A 117 -11.17 -15.02 7.32
N VAL A 118 -11.08 -13.95 8.11
CA VAL A 118 -10.71 -14.02 9.53
C VAL A 118 -11.80 -13.42 10.42
N SER A 119 -11.76 -13.81 11.70
CA SER A 119 -12.59 -13.21 12.74
C SER A 119 -12.25 -11.72 12.92
N PRO A 120 -13.21 -10.86 13.31
CA PRO A 120 -12.94 -9.48 13.70
C PRO A 120 -11.88 -9.34 14.81
N GLU A 121 -11.74 -10.36 15.67
CA GLU A 121 -10.80 -10.40 16.79
C GLU A 121 -9.37 -10.80 16.38
N SER A 122 -9.16 -11.21 15.13
CA SER A 122 -7.86 -11.67 14.60
C SER A 122 -6.86 -10.53 14.33
N VAL A 123 -6.86 -9.47 15.15
CA VAL A 123 -6.00 -8.28 14.96
C VAL A 123 -4.53 -8.67 14.84
N ALA A 124 -4.03 -9.52 15.75
CA ALA A 124 -2.64 -9.97 15.74
C ALA A 124 -2.26 -10.77 14.48
N GLU A 125 -3.22 -11.49 13.89
CA GLU A 125 -2.99 -12.23 12.64
C GLU A 125 -2.87 -11.31 11.43
N VAL A 126 -3.62 -10.20 11.44
CA VAL A 126 -3.59 -9.19 10.39
C VAL A 126 -2.32 -8.34 10.48
N THR A 127 -1.88 -7.98 11.69
CA THR A 127 -0.77 -7.04 11.95
C THR A 127 0.57 -7.69 12.29
N ASN A 128 0.73 -9.01 12.11
CA ASN A 128 1.97 -9.74 12.45
C ASN A 128 3.20 -9.40 11.59
N GLY A 129 3.07 -8.53 10.57
CA GLY A 129 4.17 -8.10 9.72
C GLY A 129 4.73 -9.17 8.76
N LYS A 130 4.04 -10.31 8.58
CA LYS A 130 4.44 -11.32 7.59
C LYS A 130 4.28 -10.86 6.14
N TRP A 131 3.45 -9.84 5.92
CA TRP A 131 3.03 -9.41 4.60
C TRP A 131 3.43 -7.95 4.36
N PRO A 132 4.14 -7.67 3.25
CA PRO A 132 4.51 -6.31 2.86
C PRO A 132 3.36 -5.31 2.86
N LEU A 133 2.20 -5.77 2.38
CA LEU A 133 0.95 -5.01 2.36
C LEU A 133 -0.22 -5.96 2.60
N THR A 134 -1.17 -5.54 3.44
CA THR A 134 -2.44 -6.24 3.67
C THR A 134 -3.60 -5.25 3.50
N LEU A 135 -4.63 -5.65 2.75
CA LEU A 135 -5.87 -4.89 2.59
C LEU A 135 -7.01 -5.60 3.32
N VAL A 136 -7.81 -4.87 4.10
CA VAL A 136 -8.83 -5.46 4.97
C VAL A 136 -10.17 -4.76 4.82
N THR A 137 -11.23 -5.55 4.72
CA THR A 137 -12.61 -5.05 4.78
C THR A 137 -13.54 -6.03 5.48
N CYS A 138 -14.75 -5.60 5.83
CA CYS A 138 -15.76 -6.50 6.38
C CYS A 138 -16.31 -7.45 5.30
N THR A 139 -16.80 -8.63 5.70
CA THR A 139 -17.72 -9.40 4.86
C THR A 139 -19.06 -8.69 4.71
N LEU A 140 -19.91 -9.10 3.77
CA LEU A 140 -21.23 -8.48 3.53
C LEU A 140 -22.15 -8.57 4.76
N ASP A 141 -22.07 -9.66 5.51
CA ASP A 141 -22.80 -9.86 6.76
C ASP A 141 -22.14 -9.20 7.99
N SER A 142 -21.00 -8.52 7.78
CA SER A 142 -20.18 -7.87 8.81
C SER A 142 -19.62 -8.78 9.91
N GLN A 143 -19.84 -10.09 9.83
CA GLN A 143 -19.42 -11.06 10.84
C GLN A 143 -17.92 -11.36 10.81
N ASN A 144 -17.30 -11.23 9.64
CA ASN A 144 -15.89 -11.56 9.42
C ASN A 144 -15.17 -10.42 8.68
N ARG A 145 -13.87 -10.62 8.43
CA ARG A 145 -13.03 -9.73 7.64
C ARG A 145 -12.46 -10.48 6.45
N ILE A 146 -12.59 -9.89 5.26
CA ILE A 146 -11.84 -10.29 4.07
C ILE A 146 -10.46 -9.65 4.20
N VAL A 147 -9.42 -10.46 4.07
CA VAL A 147 -8.03 -10.04 4.19
C VAL A 147 -7.30 -10.42 2.91
N VAL A 148 -6.87 -9.43 2.14
CA VAL A 148 -6.08 -9.63 0.93
C VAL A 148 -4.61 -9.44 1.28
N ARG A 149 -3.81 -10.48 1.05
CA ARG A 149 -2.37 -10.50 1.32
C ARG A 149 -1.61 -10.19 0.05
N CYS A 150 -0.73 -9.19 0.09
CA CYS A 150 -0.01 -8.70 -1.08
C CYS A 150 1.49 -8.93 -0.92
N LYS A 151 2.12 -9.41 -2.00
CA LYS A 151 3.58 -9.55 -2.09
C LYS A 151 4.18 -8.47 -2.98
N ARG A 152 5.38 -8.02 -2.62
CA ARG A 152 6.13 -7.01 -3.37
C ARG A 152 6.47 -7.53 -4.76
N GLN A 153 6.21 -6.73 -5.78
CA GLN A 153 6.72 -6.97 -7.13
C GLN A 153 8.11 -6.33 -7.21
N VAL A 154 9.15 -7.15 -7.06
CA VAL A 154 10.53 -6.69 -7.21
C VAL A 154 10.94 -6.86 -8.67
N LYS A 155 11.18 -5.76 -9.39
CA LYS A 155 11.84 -5.89 -10.70
C LYS A 155 13.28 -6.32 -10.49
N LYS A 156 13.70 -7.32 -11.24
CA LYS A 156 15.11 -7.74 -11.31
C LYS A 156 15.94 -6.52 -11.74
N GLY A 157 16.76 -6.01 -10.82
CA GLY A 157 17.62 -4.83 -11.04
C GLY A 157 17.21 -3.54 -10.31
N GLU A 158 16.08 -3.47 -9.59
CA GLU A 158 15.72 -2.27 -8.79
C GLU A 158 16.37 -2.26 -7.40
N PHE A 159 16.69 -3.43 -6.83
CA PHE A 159 17.28 -3.54 -5.48
C PHE A 159 18.65 -4.24 -5.45
N TYR A 160 19.11 -4.80 -6.57
CA TYR A 160 20.44 -5.45 -6.67
C TYR A 160 21.56 -4.48 -7.07
N ASN A 161 21.28 -3.17 -7.13
CA ASN A 161 22.28 -2.15 -7.46
C ASN A 161 22.84 -1.44 -6.21
N TYR A 162 22.50 -1.92 -5.02
CA TYR A 162 23.06 -1.41 -3.77
C TYR A 162 23.72 -2.57 -3.03
N ASP A 163 25.05 -2.55 -3.04
CA ASP A 163 25.87 -3.41 -2.19
C ASP A 163 25.81 -2.83 -0.77
N PHE A 164 25.42 -3.66 0.21
CA PHE A 164 25.53 -3.36 1.65
C PHE A 164 26.89 -3.81 2.17
#